data_AF-A0A7S0X7I5-F1
#
_entry.id   AF-A0A7S0X7I5-F1
#
_cell.length_a   1.000
_cell.length_b   1.000
_cell.length_c   1.000
_cell.angle_alpha   90.00
_cell.angle_beta   90.00
_cell.angle_gamma   90.00
#
_symmetry.space_group_name_H-M   'P 1'
#
loop_
_entity.id
_entity.type
_entity.pdbx_description
1 polymer ?
#
loop_
_entity_poly.entity_id
_entity_poly.type
_entity_poly.pdbx_seq_one_letter_code
_entity_poly.pdbx_strand_id
1 'polypeptide(L)'
;AEAAAGGDALAAAALAADAPIDTDTAAARAEGRKEKGNEAFKEGNYSQAAVFYTQVMELAPAHHVALANRSACFLKLGEHEKALEDAEACIVAKPDFVKGHFRKGLSLHAMARYGEAVGALERAERLDPKNKQVVDALKMAAFKARQDANAGGS
;
A
#
# COMPACT_ATOMS: atom_id res chain seq x y z
N ALA A 1 -25.75 3.15 73.54
CA ALA A 1 -25.94 4.48 72.92
C ALA A 1 -24.95 4.54 71.76
N GLU A 2 -25.40 4.21 70.54
CA GLU A 2 -26.03 5.17 69.59
C GLU A 2 -24.95 6.07 68.98
N ALA A 3 -24.87 6.37 67.69
CA ALA A 3 -25.56 5.99 66.45
C ALA A 3 -24.69 6.66 65.34
N ALA A 4 -24.23 5.94 64.32
CA ALA A 4 -24.77 5.95 62.96
C ALA A 4 -25.00 7.35 62.31
N ALA A 5 -24.23 7.61 61.23
CA ALA A 5 -24.56 8.34 59.99
C ALA A 5 -23.27 9.01 59.48
N GLY A 6 -22.83 8.90 58.23
CA GLY A 6 -23.41 8.34 57.02
C GLY A 6 -22.49 8.70 55.85
N GLY A 7 -22.61 8.01 54.72
CA GLY A 7 -21.95 8.42 53.48
C GLY A 7 -21.48 7.26 52.61
N ASP A 8 -22.42 6.44 52.14
CA ASP A 8 -22.26 5.70 50.90
C ASP A 8 -22.17 6.70 49.74
N ALA A 9 -21.18 6.57 48.87
CA ALA A 9 -21.16 7.23 47.56
C ALA A 9 -20.35 6.37 46.57
N LEU A 10 -21.03 5.35 46.05
CA LEU A 10 -20.85 4.89 44.68
C LEU A 10 -21.05 6.07 43.70
N ALA A 11 -20.29 6.00 42.60
CA ALA A 11 -20.49 6.65 41.29
C ALA A 11 -19.78 7.99 41.00
N ALA A 12 -18.98 7.95 39.92
CA ALA A 12 -18.68 8.96 38.89
C ALA A 12 -17.15 9.01 38.64
N ALA A 13 -16.57 8.90 37.45
CA ALA A 13 -17.04 8.91 36.07
C ALA A 13 -15.95 8.15 35.24
N ALA A 14 -16.29 7.24 34.32
CA ALA A 14 -16.44 7.51 32.89
C ALA A 14 -15.66 8.73 32.34
N LEU A 15 -14.98 8.52 31.21
CA LEU A 15 -14.19 9.47 30.40
C LEU A 15 -12.75 9.75 30.87
N ALA A 16 -11.83 8.86 30.50
CA ALA A 16 -10.56 9.31 29.90
C ALA A 16 -10.70 9.20 28.37
N ALA A 17 -11.67 9.94 27.84
CA ALA A 17 -11.94 10.06 26.41
C ALA A 17 -12.10 11.53 26.07
N ASP A 18 -11.07 12.35 26.37
CA ASP A 18 -11.00 13.73 25.85
C ASP A 18 -9.60 14.35 25.98
N ALA A 19 -8.55 13.62 25.59
CA ALA A 19 -7.34 14.33 25.15
C ALA A 19 -7.65 14.83 23.73
N PRO A 20 -7.55 16.14 23.44
CA PRO A 20 -7.83 16.65 22.10
C PRO A 20 -6.89 15.93 21.13
N ILE A 21 -7.47 15.10 20.26
CA ILE A 21 -6.75 14.56 19.12
C ILE A 21 -6.39 15.79 18.29
N ASP A 22 -5.12 16.19 18.32
CA ASP A 22 -4.60 17.25 17.47
C ASP A 22 -4.68 16.76 16.02
N THR A 23 -5.80 17.09 15.39
CA THR A 23 -6.11 16.76 14.00
C THR A 23 -5.20 17.47 13.01
N ASP A 24 -4.29 18.32 13.49
CA ASP A 24 -3.36 19.08 12.67
C ASP A 24 -1.94 18.48 12.60
N THR A 25 -1.74 17.27 13.16
CA THR A 25 -0.47 16.56 12.99
C THR A 25 -0.19 16.22 11.52
N ALA A 26 1.09 16.21 11.13
CA ALA A 26 1.50 15.79 9.80
C ALA A 26 0.97 14.40 9.43
N ALA A 27 0.84 13.50 10.42
CA ALA A 27 0.24 12.18 10.23
C ALA A 27 -1.26 12.24 9.90
N ALA A 28 -2.05 13.06 10.60
CA ALA A 28 -3.47 13.24 10.30
C ALA A 28 -3.68 13.88 8.91
N ARG A 29 -2.86 14.88 8.56
CA ARG A 29 -2.88 15.49 7.23
C ARG A 29 -2.46 14.52 6.12
N ALA A 30 -1.54 13.60 6.40
CA ALA A 30 -1.13 12.54 5.48
C ALA A 30 -2.26 11.52 5.28
N GLU A 31 -2.95 11.14 6.35
CA GLU A 31 -4.09 10.23 6.29
C GLU A 31 -5.24 10.81 5.44
N GLY A 32 -5.63 12.06 5.69
CA GLY A 32 -6.69 12.70 4.90
C GLY A 32 -6.34 12.86 3.41
N ARG A 33 -5.05 13.04 3.06
CA ARG A 33 -4.59 13.02 1.66
C ARG A 33 -4.64 11.62 1.06
N LYS A 34 -4.27 10.60 1.82
CA LYS A 34 -4.35 9.20 1.41
C LYS A 34 -5.79 8.81 1.08
N GLU A 35 -6.75 9.24 1.90
CA GLU A 35 -8.17 8.98 1.68
C GLU A 35 -8.68 9.63 0.38
N LYS A 36 -8.35 10.89 0.13
CA LYS A 36 -8.65 11.57 -1.15
C LYS A 36 -8.01 10.87 -2.35
N GLY A 37 -6.78 10.38 -2.19
CA GLY A 37 -6.11 9.57 -3.21
C GLY A 37 -6.84 8.25 -3.48
N ASN A 38 -7.34 7.59 -2.43
CA ASN A 38 -8.11 6.35 -2.57
C ASN A 38 -9.46 6.59 -3.26
N GLU A 39 -10.12 7.72 -2.97
CA GLU A 39 -11.38 8.13 -3.61
C GLU A 39 -11.18 8.39 -5.10
N ALA A 40 -10.23 9.26 -5.46
CA ALA A 40 -9.89 9.54 -6.86
C ALA A 40 -9.48 8.26 -7.63
N PHE A 41 -8.81 7.31 -6.95
CA PHE A 41 -8.46 6.03 -7.55
C PHE A 41 -9.71 5.18 -7.87
N LYS A 42 -10.70 5.15 -6.98
CA LYS A 42 -11.96 4.42 -7.20
C LYS A 42 -12.79 5.02 -8.33
N GLU A 43 -12.72 6.34 -8.50
CA GLU A 43 -13.34 7.07 -9.60
C GLU A 43 -12.61 6.88 -10.95
N GLY A 44 -11.45 6.22 -10.94
CA GLY A 44 -10.62 6.02 -12.13
C GLY A 44 -9.78 7.25 -12.49
N ASN A 45 -9.77 8.30 -11.68
CA ASN A 45 -8.92 9.47 -11.87
C ASN A 45 -7.51 9.21 -11.30
N TYR A 46 -6.75 8.36 -12.00
CA TYR A 46 -5.44 7.89 -11.54
C TYR A 46 -4.39 9.02 -11.47
N SER A 47 -4.46 10.00 -12.36
CA SER A 47 -3.56 11.17 -12.33
C SER A 47 -3.76 11.99 -11.06
N GLN A 48 -5.01 12.27 -10.69
CA GLN A 48 -5.31 13.00 -9.47
C GLN A 48 -4.99 12.17 -8.21
N ALA A 49 -5.27 10.86 -8.24
CA ALA A 49 -4.90 9.96 -7.16
C ALA A 49 -3.37 9.98 -6.91
N ALA A 50 -2.56 9.94 -7.96
CA ALA A 50 -1.11 10.02 -7.86
C ALA A 50 -0.63 11.34 -7.24
N VAL A 51 -1.29 12.47 -7.52
CA VAL A 51 -1.00 13.76 -6.87
C VAL A 51 -1.26 13.67 -5.37
N PHE A 52 -2.41 13.14 -4.95
CA PHE A 52 -2.72 13.01 -3.53
C PHE A 52 -1.72 12.10 -2.81
N TYR A 53 -1.34 10.95 -3.38
CA TYR A 53 -0.31 10.09 -2.78
C TYR A 53 1.07 10.77 -2.74
N THR A 54 1.40 11.60 -3.73
CA THR A 54 2.64 12.39 -3.69
C THR A 54 2.64 13.34 -2.50
N GLN A 55 1.52 14.00 -2.22
CA GLN A 55 1.40 14.86 -1.04
C GLN A 55 1.47 14.08 0.29
N VAL A 56 1.07 12.79 0.32
CA VAL A 56 1.34 11.92 1.48
C VAL A 56 2.84 11.74 1.66
N MET A 57 3.57 11.52 0.56
CA MET A 57 5.02 11.31 0.58
C MET A 57 5.81 12.57 0.93
N GLU A 58 5.30 13.77 0.62
CA GLU A 58 5.90 15.03 1.08
C GLU A 58 5.89 15.14 2.62
N LEU A 59 4.88 14.56 3.27
CA LEU A 59 4.75 14.53 4.73
C LEU A 59 5.45 13.31 5.36
N ALA A 60 5.42 12.18 4.66
CA ALA A 60 5.98 10.91 5.11
C ALA A 60 6.66 10.18 3.93
N PRO A 61 7.94 10.47 3.63
CA PRO A 61 8.61 9.96 2.43
C PRO A 61 8.67 8.43 2.32
N ALA A 62 8.73 7.73 3.47
CA ALA A 62 8.77 6.26 3.54
C ALA A 62 7.37 5.62 3.74
N HIS A 63 6.29 6.31 3.39
CA HIS A 63 4.94 5.78 3.57
C HIS A 63 4.62 4.67 2.54
N HIS A 64 4.98 3.44 2.88
CA HIS A 64 4.85 2.25 2.01
C HIS A 64 3.46 2.08 1.35
N VAL A 65 2.36 2.38 2.02
CA VAL A 65 1.02 2.29 1.39
C VAL A 65 0.82 3.33 0.29
N ALA A 66 1.29 4.58 0.48
CA ALA A 66 1.17 5.64 -0.51
C ALA A 66 2.04 5.33 -1.74
N LEU A 67 3.27 4.85 -1.51
CA LEU A 67 4.15 4.33 -2.57
C LEU A 67 3.49 3.20 -3.37
N ALA A 68 2.93 2.19 -2.70
CA ALA A 68 2.24 1.08 -3.37
C ALA A 68 0.99 1.52 -4.16
N ASN A 69 0.25 2.51 -3.66
CA ASN A 69 -0.93 3.02 -4.31
C ASN A 69 -0.59 3.95 -5.49
N ARG A 70 0.45 4.78 -5.36
CA ARG A 70 0.94 5.63 -6.45
C ARG A 70 1.55 4.80 -7.58
N SER A 71 2.29 3.74 -7.25
CA SER A 71 2.71 2.70 -8.20
C SER A 71 1.52 2.10 -8.95
N ALA A 72 0.40 1.82 -8.26
CA ALA A 72 -0.82 1.33 -8.90
C ALA A 72 -1.42 2.35 -9.88
N CYS A 73 -1.37 3.65 -9.55
CA CYS A 73 -1.82 4.71 -10.43
C CYS A 73 -0.97 4.76 -11.70
N PHE A 74 0.36 4.75 -11.56
CA PHE A 74 1.27 4.76 -12.70
C PHE A 74 1.12 3.53 -13.60
N LEU A 75 0.88 2.34 -13.03
CA LEU A 75 0.51 1.15 -13.83
C LEU A 75 -0.75 1.37 -14.67
N LYS A 76 -1.77 2.03 -14.11
CA LYS A 76 -3.01 2.35 -14.83
C LYS A 76 -2.85 3.42 -15.90
N LEU A 77 -1.86 4.30 -15.72
CA LEU A 77 -1.52 5.37 -16.66
C LEU A 77 -0.55 4.93 -17.76
N GLY A 78 0.02 3.71 -17.69
CA GLY A 78 1.03 3.26 -18.65
C GLY A 78 2.46 3.70 -18.33
N GLU A 79 2.67 4.33 -17.17
CA GLU A 79 3.95 4.89 -16.71
C GLU A 79 4.73 3.83 -15.93
N HIS A 80 5.16 2.78 -16.63
CA HIS A 80 5.64 1.54 -15.98
C HIS A 80 6.95 1.70 -15.22
N GLU A 81 7.86 2.55 -15.69
CA GLU A 81 9.14 2.87 -15.04
C GLU A 81 8.90 3.57 -13.70
N LYS A 82 8.06 4.61 -13.67
CA LYS A 82 7.68 5.31 -12.44
C LYS A 82 6.97 4.37 -11.45
N ALA A 83 6.13 3.47 -11.98
CA ALA A 83 5.49 2.46 -11.15
C ALA A 83 6.48 1.49 -10.53
N LEU A 84 7.55 1.14 -11.25
CA LEU A 84 8.63 0.28 -10.76
C LEU A 84 9.43 0.99 -9.65
N GLU A 85 9.82 2.26 -9.87
CA GLU A 85 10.54 3.06 -8.88
C GLU A 85 9.77 3.15 -7.56
N ASP A 86 8.46 3.44 -7.61
CA ASP A 86 7.60 3.49 -6.43
C ASP A 86 7.47 2.13 -5.75
N ALA A 87 7.40 1.04 -6.52
CA ALA A 87 7.32 -0.30 -5.96
C ALA A 87 8.63 -0.70 -5.26
N GLU A 88 9.79 -0.31 -5.79
CA GLU A 88 11.08 -0.56 -5.17
C GLU A 88 11.27 0.27 -3.90
N ALA A 89 10.93 1.56 -3.93
CA ALA A 89 10.91 2.40 -2.74
C ALA A 89 9.95 1.85 -1.67
N CYS A 90 8.80 1.31 -2.07
CA CYS A 90 7.87 0.64 -1.17
C CYS A 90 8.50 -0.59 -0.49
N ILE A 91 9.22 -1.42 -1.23
CA ILE A 91 9.93 -2.59 -0.69
C ILE A 91 11.05 -2.16 0.26
N VAL A 92 11.78 -1.10 -0.05
CA VAL A 92 12.81 -0.53 0.86
C VAL A 92 12.17 -0.04 2.15
N ALA A 93 11.03 0.66 2.06
CA ALA A 93 10.32 1.17 3.23
C ALA A 93 9.68 0.05 4.08
N LYS A 94 9.15 -1.00 3.45
CA LYS A 94 8.52 -2.14 4.15
C LYS A 94 8.72 -3.45 3.35
N PRO A 95 9.80 -4.20 3.62
CA PRO A 95 10.16 -5.40 2.84
C PRO A 95 9.15 -6.56 2.94
N ASP A 96 8.40 -6.64 4.02
CA ASP A 96 7.36 -7.65 4.29
C ASP A 96 5.98 -7.27 3.72
N PHE A 97 5.87 -6.12 3.04
CA PHE A 97 4.61 -5.69 2.45
C PHE A 97 4.38 -6.33 1.08
N VAL A 98 3.48 -7.32 1.04
CA VAL A 98 3.09 -8.07 -0.16
C VAL A 98 2.81 -7.17 -1.36
N LYS A 99 2.10 -6.04 -1.15
CA LYS A 99 1.75 -5.11 -2.25
C LYS A 99 2.98 -4.48 -2.90
N GLY A 100 4.09 -4.25 -2.20
CA GLY A 100 5.31 -3.70 -2.79
C GLY A 100 5.89 -4.66 -3.84
N HIS A 101 6.11 -5.92 -3.46
CA HIS A 101 6.59 -6.97 -4.37
C HIS A 101 5.61 -7.26 -5.50
N PHE A 102 4.30 -7.30 -5.20
CA PHE A 102 3.26 -7.47 -6.20
C PHE A 102 3.27 -6.36 -7.25
N ARG A 103 3.38 -5.09 -6.82
CA ARG A 103 3.47 -3.94 -7.73
C ARG A 103 4.73 -3.98 -8.57
N LYS A 104 5.89 -4.31 -7.98
CA LYS A 104 7.16 -4.50 -8.71
C LYS A 104 7.01 -5.54 -9.81
N GLY A 105 6.40 -6.68 -9.48
CA GLY A 105 6.09 -7.75 -10.44
C GLY A 105 5.22 -7.30 -11.60
N LEU A 106 4.13 -6.57 -11.31
CA LEU A 106 3.24 -6.04 -12.36
C LEU A 106 3.94 -5.00 -13.25
N SER A 107 4.75 -4.11 -12.68
CA SER A 107 5.50 -3.11 -13.45
C SER A 107 6.52 -3.76 -14.39
N LEU A 108 7.29 -4.72 -13.88
CA LEU A 108 8.24 -5.49 -14.70
C LEU A 108 7.53 -6.28 -15.80
N HIS A 109 6.39 -6.91 -15.48
CA HIS A 109 5.59 -7.61 -16.47
C HIS A 109 5.08 -6.67 -17.57
N ALA A 110 4.64 -5.46 -17.22
CA ALA A 110 4.18 -4.47 -18.19
C ALA A 110 5.31 -4.01 -19.12
N MET A 111 6.54 -3.95 -18.61
CA MET A 111 7.76 -3.67 -19.38
C MET A 111 8.35 -4.89 -20.12
N ALA A 112 7.61 -6.01 -20.18
CA ALA A 112 8.06 -7.28 -20.76
C ALA A 112 9.32 -7.90 -20.13
N ARG A 113 9.73 -7.45 -18.94
CA ARG A 113 10.84 -8.01 -18.16
C ARG A 113 10.36 -9.21 -17.35
N TYR A 114 9.89 -10.24 -18.05
CA TYR A 114 9.11 -11.34 -17.47
C TYR A 114 9.88 -12.17 -16.43
N GLY A 115 11.18 -12.44 -16.66
CA GLY A 115 12.00 -13.20 -15.69
C GLY A 115 12.14 -12.47 -14.35
N GLU A 116 12.36 -11.15 -14.38
CA GLU A 116 12.43 -10.33 -13.17
C GLU A 116 11.05 -10.20 -12.49
N ALA A 117 9.98 -10.11 -13.30
CA ALA A 117 8.62 -10.09 -12.80
C ALA A 117 8.27 -11.35 -12.01
N VAL A 118 8.68 -12.54 -12.50
CA VAL A 118 8.53 -13.82 -11.79
C VAL A 118 9.21 -13.74 -10.42
N GLY A 119 10.48 -13.32 -10.36
CA GLY A 119 11.21 -13.24 -9.08
C GLY A 119 10.55 -12.32 -8.05
N ALA A 120 9.98 -11.18 -8.48
CA ALA A 120 9.24 -10.28 -7.61
C ALA A 120 7.91 -10.89 -7.15
N LEU A 121 7.18 -11.58 -8.04
CA LEU A 121 5.89 -12.20 -7.71
C LEU A 121 6.05 -13.44 -6.82
N GLU A 122 7.14 -14.20 -6.96
CA GLU A 122 7.49 -15.28 -6.02
C GLU A 122 7.80 -14.73 -4.62
N ARG A 123 8.42 -13.55 -4.52
CA ARG A 123 8.61 -12.88 -3.23
C ARG A 123 7.27 -12.49 -2.60
N ALA A 124 6.35 -11.95 -3.40
CA ALA A 124 5.00 -11.63 -2.94
C ALA A 124 4.22 -12.89 -2.51
N GLU A 125 4.35 -14.00 -3.26
CA GLU A 125 3.67 -15.27 -2.98
C GLU A 125 4.19 -15.90 -1.69
N ARG A 126 5.50 -15.89 -1.45
CA ARG A 126 6.06 -16.36 -0.17
C ARG A 126 5.55 -15.59 1.05
N LEU A 127 5.27 -14.30 0.89
CA LEU A 127 4.75 -13.45 1.97
C LEU A 127 3.25 -13.69 2.21
N ASP A 128 2.48 -13.97 1.15
CA ASP A 128 1.06 -14.32 1.25
C ASP A 128 0.66 -15.36 0.18
N PRO A 129 0.84 -16.67 0.48
CA PRO A 129 0.59 -17.75 -0.48
C PRO A 129 -0.88 -17.91 -0.87
N LYS A 130 -1.78 -17.34 -0.07
CA LYS A 130 -3.24 -17.42 -0.31
C LYS A 130 -3.75 -16.26 -1.15
N ASN A 131 -2.89 -15.31 -1.49
CA ASN A 131 -3.27 -14.17 -2.31
C ASN A 131 -3.47 -14.58 -3.77
N LYS A 132 -4.73 -14.80 -4.15
CA LYS A 132 -5.10 -15.21 -5.50
C LYS A 132 -4.55 -14.25 -6.58
N GLN A 133 -4.55 -12.93 -6.33
CA GLN A 133 -4.05 -11.96 -7.31
C GLN A 133 -2.56 -12.14 -7.57
N VAL A 134 -1.77 -12.41 -6.52
CA VAL A 134 -0.34 -12.68 -6.64
C VAL A 134 -0.10 -13.99 -7.39
N VAL A 135 -0.82 -15.06 -7.02
CA VAL A 135 -0.68 -16.38 -7.65
C VAL A 135 -1.03 -16.32 -9.13
N ASP A 136 -2.12 -15.64 -9.49
CA ASP A 136 -2.54 -15.49 -10.89
C ASP A 136 -1.54 -14.65 -11.68
N ALA A 137 -1.04 -13.55 -11.11
CA ALA A 137 0.01 -12.74 -11.74
C ALA A 137 1.31 -13.52 -11.94
N LEU A 138 1.73 -14.33 -10.95
CA LEU A 138 2.91 -15.17 -11.04
C LEU A 138 2.78 -16.17 -12.20
N LYS A 139 1.63 -16.84 -12.32
CA LYS A 139 1.36 -17.76 -13.43
C LYS A 139 1.43 -17.07 -14.78
N MET A 140 0.84 -15.88 -14.91
CA MET A 140 0.90 -15.09 -16.15
C MET A 140 2.35 -14.70 -16.50
N ALA A 141 3.12 -14.22 -15.53
CA ALA A 141 4.52 -13.85 -15.73
C ALA A 141 5.38 -15.05 -16.10
N ALA A 142 5.22 -16.18 -15.42
CA ALA A 142 5.97 -17.41 -15.72
C ALA A 142 5.65 -17.96 -17.11
N PHE A 143 4.38 -17.92 -17.51
CA PHE A 143 3.96 -18.31 -18.86
C PHE A 143 4.64 -17.43 -19.92
N LYS A 144 4.62 -16.11 -19.72
CA LYS A 144 5.27 -15.15 -20.63
C LYS A 144 6.78 -15.31 -20.67
N ALA A 145 7.43 -15.50 -19.53
CA ALA A 145 8.87 -15.74 -19.45
C ALA A 145 9.30 -16.98 -20.25
N ARG A 146 8.50 -18.06 -20.19
CA ARG A 146 8.77 -19.28 -20.99
C ARG A 146 8.60 -19.04 -22.49
N GLN A 147 7.60 -18.26 -22.90
CA GLN A 147 7.41 -17.91 -24.31
C GLN A 147 8.57 -17.07 -24.85
N ASP A 148 8.99 -16.07 -24.08
CA ASP A 148 10.09 -15.16 -24.43
C ASP A 148 11.41 -15.92 -24.60
N ALA A 149 11.73 -16.83 -23.66
CA ALA A 149 12.93 -17.67 -23.74
C ALA A 149 12.93 -18.59 -24.98
N ASN A 150 11.77 -19.10 -25.40
CA ASN A 150 11.66 -19.94 -26.59
C ASN A 150 11.78 -19.12 -27.89
N ALA A 151 11.33 -17.86 -27.90
CA ALA A 151 11.39 -16.99 -29.07
C ALA A 151 12.82 -16.48 -29.36
N GLY A 152 13.63 -16.24 -28.32
CA GLY A 152 15.02 -15.78 -28.46
C GLY A 152 16.04 -16.87 -28.82
N GLY A 153 15.64 -18.15 -28.81
CA GLY A 153 16.51 -19.30 -29.13
C GLY A 153 16.33 -19.88 -30.54
N SER A 154 15.58 -19.19 -31.42
CA SER A 154 15.28 -19.62 -32.80
C SER A 154 16.14 -18.90 -33.82
#